data_AF-A0A7C3C8L3-F1
#
_entry.id   AF-A0A7C3C8L3-F1
#
_cell.length_a   1.000
_cell.length_b   1.000
_cell.length_c   1.000
_cell.angle_alpha   90.00
_cell.angle_beta   90.00
_cell.angle_gamma   90.00
#
_symmetry.space_group_name_H-M   'P 1'
#
loop_
_entity.id
_entity.type
_entity.pdbx_description
1 polymer ?
#
loop_
_entity_poly.entity_id
_entity_poly.type
_entity_poly.pdbx_seq_one_letter_code
_entity_poly.pdbx_strand_id
1 'polypeptide(L)'
;MFAFRLALALGVPNPDDLLAQMDARLFDEWQAYFEAEPWGTQAQDVRLAMLLQTLIAVNAAKSSDMPRVEELLPTWSRQMLRAAQEAEREASEDTEQPAWKAWKESLSILAQLPKR
;
A
#
# COMPACT_ATOMS: atom_id res chain seq x y z
N MET A 1 7.37 -0.70 -19.96
CA MET A 1 6.25 -0.17 -19.14
C MET A 1 5.76 1.20 -19.63
N PHE A 2 6.65 2.10 -20.06
CA PHE A 2 6.27 3.45 -20.51
C PHE A 2 5.28 3.49 -21.69
N ALA A 3 5.48 2.67 -22.74
CA ALA A 3 4.59 2.65 -23.92
C ALA A 3 3.11 2.41 -23.57
N PHE A 4 2.80 1.54 -22.59
CA PHE A 4 1.43 1.33 -22.11
C PHE A 4 0.84 2.58 -21.44
N ARG A 5 1.66 3.35 -20.72
CA ARG A 5 1.22 4.59 -20.07
C ARG A 5 0.97 5.69 -21.07
N LEU A 6 1.86 5.80 -22.06
CA LEU A 6 1.70 6.74 -23.16
C LEU A 6 0.45 6.40 -23.99
N ALA A 7 0.24 5.11 -24.31
CA ALA A 7 -0.95 4.64 -24.99
C ALA A 7 -2.24 4.99 -24.23
N LEU A 8 -2.26 4.76 -22.91
CA LEU A 8 -3.39 5.15 -22.06
C LEU A 8 -3.63 6.66 -22.07
N ALA A 9 -2.58 7.47 -21.97
CA ALA A 9 -2.69 8.94 -21.98
C ALA A 9 -3.18 9.49 -23.33
N LEU A 10 -2.82 8.84 -24.43
CA LEU A 10 -3.22 9.21 -25.79
C LEU A 10 -4.53 8.54 -26.24
N GLY A 11 -5.13 7.69 -25.40
CA GLY A 11 -6.36 6.96 -25.74
C GLY A 11 -6.17 5.88 -26.81
N VAL A 12 -4.95 5.37 -26.99
CA VAL A 12 -4.64 4.29 -27.93
C VAL A 12 -4.76 2.94 -27.23
N PRO A 13 -5.60 2.01 -27.73
CA PRO A 13 -5.83 0.74 -27.04
C PRO A 13 -4.66 -0.24 -27.14
N ASN A 14 -3.86 -0.14 -28.21
CA ASN A 14 -2.75 -1.03 -28.49
C ASN A 14 -1.42 -0.25 -28.56
N PRO A 15 -0.47 -0.51 -27.65
CA PRO A 15 0.84 0.14 -27.68
C PRO A 15 1.66 -0.17 -28.94
N ASP A 16 1.48 -1.35 -29.56
CA ASP A 16 2.24 -1.68 -30.77
C ASP A 16 1.82 -0.79 -31.94
N ASP A 17 0.51 -0.53 -32.07
CA ASP A 17 -0.02 0.40 -33.07
C ASP A 17 0.45 1.84 -32.80
N LEU A 18 0.53 2.23 -31.52
CA LEU A 18 1.10 3.52 -31.13
C LEU A 18 2.56 3.64 -31.58
N LEU A 19 3.37 2.62 -31.27
CA LEU A 19 4.80 2.60 -31.58
C LEU A 19 5.05 2.55 -33.09
N ALA A 20 4.20 1.87 -33.87
CA ALA A 20 4.29 1.85 -35.32
C ALA A 20 4.02 3.23 -35.98
N GLN A 21 3.32 4.12 -35.29
CA GLN A 21 2.95 5.46 -35.78
C GLN A 21 3.95 6.56 -35.39
N MET A 22 4.96 6.26 -34.59
CA MET A 22 5.97 7.23 -34.14
C MET A 22 7.39 6.78 -34.47
N ASP A 23 8.27 7.74 -34.72
CA ASP A 23 9.70 7.44 -34.83
C ASP A 23 10.32 7.25 -33.44
N ALA A 24 11.50 6.60 -33.40
CA ALA A 24 12.21 6.37 -32.15
C ALA A 24 12.58 7.67 -31.43
N ARG A 25 12.84 8.75 -32.18
CA ARG A 25 13.21 10.05 -31.64
C ARG A 25 12.06 10.69 -30.85
N LEU A 26 10.84 10.67 -31.39
CA LEU A 26 9.64 11.15 -30.71
C LEU A 26 9.33 10.30 -29.48
N PHE A 27 9.54 8.99 -29.56
CA PHE A 27 9.38 8.13 -28.38
C PHE A 27 10.37 8.50 -27.26
N ASP A 28 11.63 8.74 -27.58
CA ASP A 28 12.65 9.21 -26.62
C ASP A 28 12.28 10.59 -26.05
N GLU A 29 11.77 11.51 -26.86
CA GLU A 29 11.28 12.81 -26.39
C GLU A 29 10.14 12.67 -25.38
N TRP A 30 9.20 11.75 -25.63
CA TRP A 30 8.13 11.44 -24.68
C TRP A 30 8.66 10.84 -23.38
N GLN A 31 9.69 10.00 -23.44
CA GLN A 31 10.34 9.47 -22.24
C GLN A 31 11.03 10.57 -21.44
N ALA A 32 11.81 11.44 -22.11
CA ALA A 32 12.46 12.58 -21.46
C ALA A 32 11.45 13.53 -20.83
N TYR A 33 10.34 13.79 -21.52
CA TYR A 33 9.25 14.59 -20.98
C TYR A 33 8.61 13.93 -19.74
N PHE A 34 8.40 12.62 -19.74
CA PHE A 34 7.88 11.88 -18.59
C PHE A 34 8.81 11.92 -17.37
N GLU A 35 10.12 11.91 -17.57
CA GLU A 35 11.09 12.04 -16.49
C GLU A 35 11.06 13.43 -15.85
N ALA A 36 10.92 14.48 -16.67
CA ALA A 36 10.82 15.86 -16.19
C ALA A 36 9.46 16.15 -15.52
N GLU A 37 8.37 15.68 -16.11
CA GLU A 37 7.00 15.92 -15.65
C GLU A 37 6.19 14.61 -15.58
N PRO A 38 6.38 13.78 -14.53
CA PRO A 38 5.66 12.52 -14.41
C PRO A 38 4.14 12.72 -14.30
N TRP A 39 3.39 11.91 -15.06
CA TRP A 39 1.92 11.88 -15.03
C TRP A 39 1.34 10.50 -14.69
N GLY A 40 0.02 10.46 -14.54
CA GLY A 40 -0.74 9.26 -14.19
C GLY A 40 -0.70 8.93 -12.69
N THR A 41 -1.28 7.79 -12.34
CA THR A 41 -1.50 7.38 -10.95
C THR A 41 -0.20 7.25 -10.16
N GLN A 42 0.86 6.71 -10.76
CA GLN A 42 2.13 6.55 -10.03
C GLN A 42 2.71 7.89 -9.54
N ALA A 43 2.60 8.95 -10.34
CA ALA A 43 3.04 10.28 -9.93
C ALA A 43 2.16 10.83 -8.79
N GLN A 44 0.87 10.50 -8.78
CA GLN A 44 -0.04 10.86 -7.68
C GLN A 44 0.30 10.07 -6.41
N ASP A 45 0.63 8.79 -6.52
CA ASP A 45 1.01 7.95 -5.37
C ASP A 45 2.27 8.48 -4.68
N VAL A 46 3.27 8.95 -5.43
CA VAL A 46 4.47 9.59 -4.88
C VAL A 46 4.11 10.86 -4.12
N ARG A 47 3.25 11.72 -4.69
CA ARG A 47 2.79 12.95 -4.02
C ARG A 47 2.01 12.63 -2.74
N LEU A 48 1.17 11.59 -2.77
CA LEU A 48 0.44 11.11 -1.59
C LEU A 48 1.36 10.52 -0.52
N ALA A 49 2.38 9.75 -0.92
CA ALA A 49 3.38 9.20 -0.02
C ALA A 49 4.16 10.31 0.70
N MET A 50 4.53 11.39 0.00
CA MET A 50 5.16 12.57 0.63
C MET A 50 4.22 13.28 1.62
N LEU A 51 2.94 13.40 1.29
CA LEU A 51 1.93 13.94 2.21
C LEU A 51 1.79 13.07 3.47
N LEU A 52 1.70 11.75 3.30
CA LEU A 52 1.62 10.79 4.39
C LEU A 52 2.87 10.85 5.28
N GLN A 53 4.07 10.93 4.69
CA GLN A 53 5.31 11.12 5.44
C GLN A 53 5.25 12.38 6.31
N THR A 54 4.69 13.47 5.77
CA THR A 54 4.51 14.72 6.52
C THR A 54 3.53 14.54 7.69
N LEU A 55 2.41 13.84 7.47
CA LEU A 55 1.43 13.56 8.52
C LEU A 55 2.03 12.67 9.62
N ILE A 56 2.83 11.68 9.25
CA ILE A 56 3.55 10.81 10.19
C ILE A 56 4.54 11.66 11.01
N ALA A 57 5.33 12.51 10.36
CA ALA A 57 6.32 13.36 11.01
C ALA A 57 5.70 14.28 12.08
N VAL A 58 4.53 14.84 11.80
CA VAL A 58 3.82 15.73 12.74
C VAL A 58 3.30 14.98 13.98
N ASN A 59 3.00 13.68 13.85
CA ASN A 59 2.45 12.87 14.94
C ASN A 59 3.49 11.97 15.62
N ALA A 60 4.70 11.87 15.06
CA ALA A 60 5.76 11.02 15.56
C ALA A 60 6.37 11.56 16.86
N ALA A 61 6.79 10.64 17.75
CA ALA A 61 7.61 11.03 18.90
C ALA A 61 8.99 11.48 18.42
N LYS A 62 9.68 12.29 19.23
CA LYS A 62 10.95 12.96 18.87
C LYS A 62 12.09 12.02 18.46
N SER A 63 11.97 10.72 18.73
CA SER A 63 12.96 9.67 18.42
C SER A 63 12.41 8.52 17.58
N SER A 64 11.22 8.69 16.98
CA SER A 64 10.63 7.65 16.13
C SER A 64 11.36 7.57 14.79
N ASP A 65 11.56 6.34 14.30
CA ASP A 65 12.09 6.12 12.96
C ASP A 65 11.07 6.58 11.91
N MET A 66 11.53 7.31 10.92
CA MET A 66 10.68 7.93 9.91
C MET A 66 10.69 7.08 8.64
N PRO A 67 9.52 6.61 8.16
CA PRO A 67 9.48 5.80 6.97
C PRO A 67 9.91 6.59 5.74
N ARG A 68 10.57 5.91 4.81
CA ARG A 68 10.95 6.50 3.52
C ARG A 68 9.74 6.63 2.62
N VAL A 69 9.80 7.52 1.63
CA VAL A 69 8.69 7.72 0.68
C VAL A 69 8.39 6.42 -0.06
N GLU A 70 9.41 5.64 -0.41
CA GLU A 70 9.29 4.38 -1.14
C GLU A 70 8.55 3.30 -0.34
N GLU A 71 8.64 3.34 0.99
CA GLU A 71 7.96 2.42 1.91
C GLU A 71 6.47 2.75 2.05
N LEU A 72 6.09 3.98 1.72
CA LEU A 72 4.70 4.47 1.76
C LEU A 72 3.99 4.31 0.40
N LEU A 73 4.69 3.86 -0.65
CA LEU A 73 4.08 3.64 -1.95
C LEU A 73 3.23 2.36 -1.96
N PRO A 74 2.08 2.36 -2.66
CA PRO A 74 1.27 1.17 -2.80
C PRO A 74 2.03 0.06 -3.55
N THR A 75 1.98 -1.15 -3.01
CA THR A 75 2.54 -2.35 -3.65
C THR A 75 1.42 -3.17 -4.25
N TRP A 76 1.18 -3.03 -5.56
CA TRP A 76 0.06 -3.70 -6.25
C TRP A 76 0.30 -5.18 -6.58
N SER A 77 1.16 -5.88 -5.82
CA SER A 77 1.38 -7.30 -6.08
C SER A 77 0.16 -8.12 -5.61
N ARG A 78 -0.32 -9.03 -6.47
CA ARG A 78 -1.42 -9.96 -6.10
C ARG A 78 -1.08 -10.79 -4.86
N GLN A 79 0.20 -11.04 -4.64
CA GLN A 79 0.69 -11.77 -3.47
C GLN A 79 0.54 -10.93 -2.19
N MET A 80 0.84 -9.63 -2.23
CA MET A 80 0.66 -8.75 -1.07
C MET A 80 -0.80 -8.46 -0.77
N LEU A 81 -1.68 -8.36 -1.78
CA LEU A 81 -3.12 -8.28 -1.54
C LEU A 81 -3.64 -9.52 -0.79
N ARG A 82 -3.15 -10.72 -1.15
CA ARG A 82 -3.48 -11.96 -0.45
C ARG A 82 -2.89 -11.99 0.96
N ALA A 83 -1.62 -11.61 1.11
CA ALA A 83 -0.95 -11.57 2.41
C ALA A 83 -1.60 -10.54 3.36
N ALA A 84 -2.04 -9.39 2.85
CA ALA A 84 -2.78 -8.40 3.63
C ALA A 84 -4.16 -8.93 4.04
N GLN A 85 -4.87 -9.61 3.13
CA GLN A 85 -6.16 -10.26 3.44
C GLN A 85 -6.01 -11.40 4.46
N GLU A 86 -4.91 -12.16 4.39
CA GLU A 86 -4.59 -13.22 5.34
C GLU A 86 -4.21 -12.64 6.71
N ALA A 87 -3.39 -11.58 6.76
CA ALA A 87 -3.04 -10.89 8.00
C ALA A 87 -4.26 -10.20 8.66
N GLU A 88 -5.16 -9.60 7.88
CA GLU A 88 -6.42 -9.06 8.38
C GLU A 88 -7.35 -10.15 8.94
N ARG A 89 -7.39 -11.34 8.31
CA ARG A 89 -8.13 -12.50 8.82
C ARG A 89 -7.53 -13.00 10.13
N GLU A 90 -6.22 -13.20 10.18
CA GLU A 90 -5.51 -13.64 11.39
C GLU A 90 -5.68 -12.63 12.53
N ALA A 91 -5.59 -11.33 12.26
CA ALA A 91 -5.84 -10.27 13.26
C ALA A 91 -7.30 -10.24 13.73
N SER A 92 -8.26 -10.55 12.84
CA SER A 92 -9.67 -10.68 13.21
C SER A 92 -9.94 -11.92 14.06
N GLU A 93 -9.26 -13.04 13.77
CA GLU A 93 -9.35 -14.28 14.55
C GLU A 93 -8.70 -14.16 15.94
N ASP A 94 -7.61 -13.40 16.07
CA ASP A 94 -6.96 -13.13 17.36
C ASP A 94 -7.77 -12.16 18.24
N THR A 95 -8.55 -11.27 17.63
CA THR A 95 -9.51 -10.41 18.36
C THR A 95 -10.74 -11.19 18.84
N GLU A 96 -11.00 -12.37 18.27
CA GLU A 96 -12.04 -13.31 18.71
C GLU A 96 -11.55 -14.27 19.81
N GLN A 97 -10.77 -13.83 20.81
CA GLN A 97 -10.77 -14.55 22.09
C GLN A 97 -12.10 -14.26 22.79
N PRO A 98 -13.05 -15.21 22.82
CA PRO A 98 -14.39 -14.87 23.23
C PRO A 98 -14.40 -14.65 24.75
N ALA A 99 -15.02 -13.56 25.20
CA ALA A 99 -15.07 -13.12 26.59
C ALA A 99 -15.45 -14.22 27.61
N TRP A 100 -16.09 -15.31 27.16
CA TRP A 100 -16.40 -16.46 28.00
C TRP A 100 -15.17 -17.29 28.41
N LYS A 101 -14.06 -17.29 27.65
CA LYS A 101 -12.79 -17.95 28.07
C LYS A 101 -12.20 -17.26 29.30
N ALA A 102 -12.11 -15.93 29.28
CA ALA A 102 -11.68 -15.12 30.42
C ALA A 102 -12.64 -15.27 31.63
N TRP A 103 -13.95 -15.40 31.38
CA TRP A 103 -14.94 -15.69 32.42
C TRP A 103 -14.77 -17.09 33.03
N LYS A 104 -14.45 -18.12 32.24
CA LYS A 104 -14.19 -19.48 32.75
C LYS A 104 -12.90 -19.58 33.56
N GLU A 105 -11.85 -18.86 33.18
CA GLU A 105 -10.63 -18.74 34.00
C GLU A 105 -10.90 -17.99 35.31
N SER A 106 -11.72 -16.94 35.28
CA SER A 106 -12.14 -16.24 36.50
C SER A 106 -12.98 -17.14 37.42
N LEU A 107 -13.84 -17.99 36.85
CA LEU A 107 -14.64 -18.97 37.61
C LEU A 107 -13.81 -20.12 38.19
N SER A 108 -12.77 -20.58 37.48
CA SER A 108 -11.90 -21.64 37.98
C SER A 108 -11.07 -21.16 39.18
N ILE A 109 -10.66 -19.88 39.18
CA ILE A 109 -10.01 -19.23 40.33
C ILE A 109 -10.95 -19.16 41.54
N LEU A 110 -12.22 -18.77 41.33
CA LEU A 110 -13.21 -18.69 42.40
C LEU A 110 -13.56 -20.06 42.99
N ALA A 111 -13.49 -21.13 42.20
CA ALA A 111 -13.73 -22.51 42.65
C ALA A 111 -12.60 -23.08 43.53
N GLN A 112 -11.40 -22.49 43.49
CA GLN A 112 -10.24 -22.89 44.29
C GLN A 112 -10.17 -22.16 45.64
N LEU A 113 -11.04 -21.18 45.87
CA LEU A 113 -11.10 -20.49 47.17
C LEU A 113 -11.74 -21.41 48.22
N PRO A 114 -11.15 -21.52 49.42
CA PRO A 114 -11.69 -22.36 50.48
C PRO A 114 -13.06 -21.82 50.91
N LYS A 115 -14.06 -22.71 50.93
CA LYS A 115 -15.42 -22.40 51.40
C LYS A 115 -15.35 -22.03 52.88
N ARG A 116 -15.76 -20.81 53.20
CA ARG A 116 -15.98 -20.37 54.58
C ARG A 116 -17.15 -21.12 55.21
#